data_AF-A0AAF0DRP0-F1
#
_entry.id   AF-A0AAF0DRP0-F1
#
_cell.length_a   1.000
_cell.length_b   1.000
_cell.length_c   1.000
_cell.angle_alpha   90.00
_cell.angle_beta   90.00
_cell.angle_gamma   90.00
#
_symmetry.space_group_name_H-M   'P 1'
#
loop_
_entity.id
_entity.type
_entity.pdbx_description
1 polymer ?
#
loop_
_entity_poly.entity_id
_entity_poly.type
_entity_poly.pdbx_seq_one_letter_code
_entity_poly.pdbx_strand_id
1 'polypeptide(L)'
;MPVTGVFFIPANPNSATALATVVNQLRTAYDAVPSGRWALEHKLLRDTPSCLPPSSYAPLPQLQPRFMHFLSLSHFQSHGFVYISDRPSPDPWETPQPQPTPASIPTPSAQQQQQPVPASHASADQLVKEEDSQQLPHASSSWTMITPEPASFNSLLAMTLRACEPLWCHRHTMVVAAGTVFEAGDFRIRIGDVRQTQPAQRLRGCLVEIEYRGPGKASTPPANNNNNDDDGSTNWFLPPSESATAMAASLAEDGFSAFPSPAAAAAATAPAADVEEDLLTEEDWEVGEKLIREFWSRFAIAGAREAIRVPGLLTEVQKARAKGTKRVTTVDAGVFNTGIAGADLARQYMELLRFNR
;
A
#
# COMPACT_ATOMS: atom_id res chain seq x y z
N MET A 1 1.48 -17.43 -8.20
CA MET A 1 1.44 -16.45 -7.09
C MET A 1 0.58 -16.95 -5.93
N PRO A 2 1.01 -16.79 -4.66
CA PRO A 2 0.19 -17.14 -3.50
C PRO A 2 -0.95 -16.14 -3.27
N VAL A 3 -2.02 -16.58 -2.61
CA VAL A 3 -3.11 -15.70 -2.15
C VAL A 3 -2.66 -15.09 -0.82
N THR A 4 -2.85 -13.78 -0.65
CA THR A 4 -2.41 -13.07 0.56
C THR A 4 -3.54 -12.33 1.23
N GLY A 5 -3.43 -12.17 2.54
CA GLY A 5 -4.31 -11.32 3.35
C GLY A 5 -3.52 -10.56 4.40
N VAL A 6 -3.79 -9.26 4.53
CA VAL A 6 -3.13 -8.41 5.53
C VAL A 6 -4.14 -7.96 6.57
N PHE A 7 -3.77 -8.11 7.84
CA PHE A 7 -4.57 -7.72 9.00
C PHE A 7 -3.79 -6.74 9.86
N PHE A 8 -4.50 -5.78 10.45
CA PHE A 8 -3.90 -4.78 11.33
C PHE A 8 -4.71 -4.57 12.58
N ILE A 9 -4.03 -4.71 13.71
CA ILE A 9 -4.58 -4.54 15.03
C ILE A 9 -4.06 -3.21 15.57
N PRO A 10 -4.91 -2.17 15.67
CA PRO A 10 -4.48 -0.87 16.17
C PRO A 10 -3.99 -0.98 17.62
N ALA A 11 -2.88 -0.31 17.92
CA ALA A 11 -2.42 -0.16 19.29
C ALA A 11 -3.16 1.01 19.96
N ASN A 12 -3.58 0.81 21.20
CA ASN A 12 -3.96 1.91 22.07
C ASN A 12 -2.67 2.62 22.53
N PRO A 13 -2.58 3.96 22.50
CA PRO A 13 -1.38 4.69 22.96
C PRO A 13 -0.92 4.31 24.38
N ASN A 14 -1.82 3.82 25.23
CA ASN A 14 -1.53 3.47 26.62
C ASN A 14 -1.36 1.96 26.85
N SER A 15 -1.36 1.13 25.80
CA SER A 15 -1.27 -0.32 25.90
C SER A 15 -0.10 -0.88 25.09
N ALA A 16 0.42 -2.03 25.52
CA ALA A 16 1.29 -2.85 24.69
C ALA A 16 0.56 -3.25 23.40
N THR A 17 1.33 -3.53 22.34
CA THR A 17 0.76 -4.07 21.10
C THR A 17 0.20 -5.46 21.32
N ALA A 18 -0.70 -5.85 20.43
CA ALA A 18 -1.26 -7.19 20.42
C ALA A 18 -0.26 -8.28 19.94
N LEU A 19 1.00 -7.92 19.63
CA LEU A 19 1.97 -8.82 19.01
C LEU A 19 2.19 -10.10 19.83
N ALA A 20 2.45 -9.97 21.13
CA ALA A 20 2.67 -11.14 21.98
C ALA A 20 1.44 -12.05 22.04
N THR A 21 0.24 -11.45 22.11
CA THR A 21 -1.03 -12.17 22.10
C THR A 21 -1.24 -12.93 20.79
N VAL A 22 -1.04 -12.28 19.63
CA VAL A 22 -1.17 -12.94 18.31
C VAL A 22 -0.19 -14.10 18.21
N VAL A 23 1.08 -13.89 18.56
CA VAL A 23 2.12 -14.93 18.45
C VAL A 23 1.79 -16.14 19.34
N ASN A 24 1.35 -15.90 20.57
CA ASN A 24 0.99 -16.98 21.49
C ASN A 24 -0.24 -17.76 21.02
N GLN A 25 -1.27 -17.06 20.52
CA GLN A 25 -2.46 -17.70 19.99
C GLN A 25 -2.17 -18.49 18.71
N LEU A 26 -1.37 -17.93 17.79
CA LEU A 26 -0.94 -18.62 16.57
C LEU A 26 -0.20 -19.92 16.88
N ARG A 27 0.75 -19.88 17.82
CA ARG A 27 1.49 -21.08 18.27
C ARG A 27 0.57 -22.11 18.93
N THR A 28 -0.36 -21.66 19.77
CA THR A 28 -1.29 -22.56 20.45
C THR A 28 -2.26 -23.23 19.48
N ALA A 29 -2.72 -22.51 18.46
CA ALA A 29 -3.71 -23.01 17.52
C ALA A 29 -3.13 -23.91 16.41
N TYR A 30 -1.88 -23.67 15.99
CA TYR A 30 -1.31 -24.29 14.79
C TYR A 30 0.10 -24.85 14.94
N ASP A 31 0.68 -24.81 16.14
CA ASP A 31 2.08 -25.20 16.39
C ASP A 31 3.08 -24.48 15.45
N ALA A 32 2.82 -23.19 15.22
CA ALA A 32 3.55 -22.41 14.23
C ALA A 32 5.04 -22.23 14.60
N VAL A 33 5.92 -22.57 13.67
CA VAL A 33 7.38 -22.55 13.88
C VAL A 33 7.97 -21.26 13.32
N PRO A 34 8.76 -20.49 14.09
CA PRO A 34 9.45 -19.31 13.57
C PRO A 34 10.50 -19.73 12.52
N SER A 35 10.45 -19.13 11.33
CA SER A 35 11.33 -19.48 10.21
C SER A 35 12.26 -18.34 9.77
N GLY A 36 12.01 -17.10 10.18
CA GLY A 36 12.85 -15.99 9.76
C GLY A 36 12.40 -14.62 10.27
N ARG A 37 13.01 -13.58 9.69
CA ARG A 37 12.70 -12.17 9.96
C ARG A 37 12.20 -11.48 8.71
N TRP A 38 11.43 -10.43 8.90
CA TRP A 38 10.97 -9.58 7.80
C TRP A 38 10.87 -8.12 8.25
N ALA A 39 10.90 -7.22 7.28
CA ALA A 39 10.76 -5.79 7.47
C ALA A 39 9.91 -5.17 6.37
N LEU A 40 9.36 -4.00 6.69
CA LEU A 40 8.55 -3.19 5.78
C LEU A 40 8.84 -1.72 6.03
N GLU A 41 8.86 -0.94 4.96
CA GLU A 41 8.89 0.52 5.01
C GLU A 41 7.80 1.08 4.10
N HIS A 42 6.94 1.92 4.66
CA HIS A 42 5.88 2.62 3.97
C HIS A 42 6.04 4.13 4.18
N LYS A 43 5.95 4.91 3.09
CA LYS A 43 5.90 6.38 3.14
C LYS A 43 4.64 6.88 2.49
N LEU A 44 3.98 7.84 3.14
CA LEU A 44 2.85 8.56 2.58
C LEU A 44 3.24 10.00 2.30
N LEU A 45 2.97 10.42 1.07
CA LEU A 45 3.03 11.79 0.61
C LEU A 45 1.62 12.28 0.29
N ARG A 46 1.38 13.57 0.50
CA ARG A 46 0.19 14.30 0.07
C ARG A 46 0.61 15.42 -0.88
N ASP A 47 -0.20 15.74 -1.87
CA ASP A 47 0.09 16.87 -2.75
C ASP A 47 0.08 18.20 -1.98
N THR A 48 1.05 19.06 -2.26
CA THR A 48 1.18 20.37 -1.62
C THR A 48 0.01 21.32 -1.95
N PRO A 49 -0.53 21.38 -3.19
CA PRO A 49 -1.66 22.25 -3.50
C PRO A 49 -2.90 22.01 -2.64
N SER A 50 -3.23 20.74 -2.33
CA SER A 50 -4.37 20.44 -1.44
C SER A 50 -4.15 20.80 0.04
N CYS A 51 -2.94 21.22 0.41
CA CYS A 51 -2.62 21.70 1.75
C CYS A 51 -2.83 23.22 1.89
N LEU A 52 -3.06 23.93 0.79
CA LEU A 52 -3.24 25.38 0.81
C LEU A 52 -4.67 25.73 1.25
N PRO A 53 -4.84 26.74 2.13
CA PRO A 53 -6.17 27.25 2.45
C PRO A 53 -6.80 27.90 1.20
N PRO A 54 -8.14 27.98 1.12
CA PRO A 54 -8.81 28.72 0.06
C PRO A 54 -8.27 30.15 -0.03
N SER A 55 -7.76 30.55 -1.20
CA SER A 55 -7.25 31.91 -1.40
C SER A 55 -8.40 32.90 -1.45
N SER A 56 -8.30 33.98 -0.66
CA SER A 56 -9.26 35.10 -0.72
C SER A 56 -9.13 35.94 -1.99
N TYR A 57 -7.99 35.85 -2.69
CA TYR A 57 -7.69 36.66 -3.90
C TYR A 57 -8.06 35.95 -5.21
N ALA A 58 -8.10 34.62 -5.21
CA ALA A 58 -8.52 33.81 -6.34
C ALA A 58 -9.33 32.63 -5.78
N PRO A 59 -10.67 32.63 -5.90
CA PRO A 59 -11.51 31.55 -5.41
C PRO A 59 -11.28 30.32 -6.28
N LEU A 60 -10.23 29.57 -5.98
CA LEU A 60 -10.00 28.24 -6.52
C LEU A 60 -11.01 27.28 -5.87
N PRO A 61 -11.60 26.36 -6.63
CA PRO A 61 -12.39 25.29 -6.04
C PRO A 61 -11.54 24.53 -5.02
N GLN A 62 -12.16 24.02 -3.97
CA GLN A 62 -11.47 23.23 -2.95
C GLN A 62 -10.79 22.03 -3.63
N LEU A 63 -9.46 22.04 -3.66
CA LEU A 63 -8.68 20.98 -4.28
C LEU A 63 -8.80 19.71 -3.44
N GLN A 64 -9.26 18.63 -4.07
CA GLN A 64 -9.29 17.30 -3.47
C GLN A 64 -7.86 16.82 -3.20
N PRO A 65 -7.56 16.28 -2.00
CA PRO A 65 -6.23 15.81 -1.67
C PRO A 65 -5.83 14.60 -2.49
N ARG A 66 -4.62 14.66 -3.05
CA ARG A 66 -3.97 13.55 -3.73
C ARG A 66 -2.88 12.97 -2.85
N PHE A 67 -2.68 11.67 -2.99
CA PHE A 67 -1.77 10.91 -2.17
C PHE A 67 -0.87 10.03 -3.03
N MET A 68 0.36 9.89 -2.59
CA MET A 68 1.34 8.97 -3.17
C MET A 68 1.92 8.11 -2.06
N HIS A 69 1.86 6.80 -2.25
CA HIS A 69 2.41 5.82 -1.33
C HIS A 69 3.68 5.23 -1.94
N PHE A 70 4.72 5.11 -1.14
CA PHE A 70 5.88 4.26 -1.42
C PHE A 70 5.87 3.10 -0.45
N LEU A 71 6.11 1.88 -0.93
CA LEU A 71 6.22 0.69 -0.10
C LEU A 71 7.44 -0.13 -0.53
N SER A 72 8.23 -0.56 0.45
CA SER A 72 9.28 -1.55 0.29
C SER A 72 9.04 -2.70 1.28
N LEU A 73 9.23 -3.93 0.80
CA LEU A 73 9.02 -5.15 1.57
C LEU A 73 10.32 -5.96 1.54
N SER A 74 10.80 -6.43 2.69
CA SER A 74 12.08 -7.15 2.77
C SER A 74 12.11 -8.49 2.04
N HIS A 75 10.94 -9.06 1.74
CA HIS A 75 10.81 -10.29 0.95
C HIS A 75 10.62 -10.03 -0.55
N PHE A 76 10.62 -8.74 -0.94
CA PHE A 76 10.72 -8.26 -2.31
C PHE A 76 11.91 -7.27 -2.41
N GLN A 77 13.12 -7.72 -2.07
CA GLN A 77 14.29 -6.85 -1.88
C GLN A 77 14.66 -5.99 -3.10
N SER A 78 14.39 -6.51 -4.30
CA SER A 78 14.64 -5.81 -5.55
C SER A 78 13.50 -4.89 -5.96
N HIS A 79 12.33 -4.92 -5.30
CA HIS A 79 11.16 -4.19 -5.78
C HIS A 79 10.69 -3.17 -4.74
N GLY A 80 10.22 -2.04 -5.26
CA GLY A 80 9.40 -1.12 -4.50
C GLY A 80 8.12 -0.84 -5.27
N PHE A 81 7.09 -0.45 -4.53
CA PHE A 81 5.75 -0.24 -5.07
C PHE A 81 5.36 1.20 -4.84
N VAL A 82 4.71 1.79 -5.85
CA VAL A 82 4.20 3.15 -5.81
C VAL A 82 2.70 3.14 -6.11
N TYR A 83 1.89 3.74 -5.26
CA TYR A 83 0.44 3.81 -5.46
C TYR A 83 -0.04 5.23 -5.33
N ILE A 84 -0.60 5.76 -6.41
CA ILE A 84 -0.92 7.18 -6.55
C ILE A 84 -2.42 7.31 -6.79
N SER A 85 -3.05 8.26 -6.09
CA SER A 85 -4.43 8.62 -6.37
C SER A 85 -4.52 9.38 -7.69
N ASP A 86 -5.54 9.08 -8.49
CA ASP A 86 -5.76 9.78 -9.73
C ASP A 86 -6.14 11.25 -9.49
N ARG A 87 -6.16 12.03 -10.56
CA ARG A 87 -6.61 13.43 -10.48
C ARG A 87 -8.13 13.45 -10.28
N PRO A 88 -8.66 14.38 -9.47
CA PRO A 88 -10.10 14.59 -9.40
C PRO A 88 -10.64 14.88 -10.81
N SER A 89 -11.78 14.30 -11.14
CA SER A 89 -12.53 14.56 -12.38
C SER A 89 -13.81 15.32 -12.03
N PRO A 90 -14.09 16.49 -12.64
CA PRO A 90 -13.27 17.19 -13.64
C PRO A 90 -11.98 17.76 -13.03
N ASP A 91 -10.90 17.84 -13.82
CA ASP A 91 -9.66 18.47 -13.36
C ASP A 91 -9.98 19.95 -13.07
N PRO A 92 -9.76 20.47 -11.85
CA PRO A 92 -10.05 21.86 -11.52
C PRO A 92 -9.26 22.86 -12.36
N TRP A 93 -8.25 22.40 -13.09
CA TRP A 93 -7.43 23.19 -14.01
C TRP A 93 -7.79 22.97 -15.49
N GLU A 94 -8.73 22.09 -15.80
CA GLU A 94 -9.27 21.99 -17.16
C GLU A 94 -10.16 23.21 -17.42
N THR A 95 -9.70 24.09 -18.31
CA THR A 95 -10.53 25.15 -18.87
C THR A 95 -11.79 24.50 -19.45
N PRO A 96 -13.02 24.96 -19.13
CA PRO A 96 -14.23 24.41 -19.72
C PRO A 96 -14.09 24.50 -21.24
N GLN A 97 -13.91 23.36 -21.90
CA GLN A 97 -13.90 23.33 -23.34
C GLN A 97 -15.29 23.78 -23.79
N PRO A 98 -15.43 24.82 -24.63
CA PRO A 98 -16.75 25.25 -25.09
C PRO A 98 -17.42 24.06 -25.79
N GLN A 99 -18.46 23.52 -25.17
CA GLN A 99 -19.34 22.55 -25.83
C GLN A 99 -19.83 23.20 -27.13
N PRO A 100 -19.70 22.54 -28.29
CA PRO A 100 -20.34 23.01 -29.50
C PRO A 100 -21.85 22.91 -29.30
N THR A 101 -22.48 24.02 -28.93
CA THR A 101 -23.94 24.17 -29.00
C THR A 101 -24.34 24.08 -30.46
N PRO A 102 -25.23 23.16 -30.87
CA PRO A 102 -25.86 23.25 -32.17
C PRO A 102 -26.65 24.55 -32.23
N ALA A 103 -26.36 25.36 -33.25
CA ALA A 103 -26.97 26.66 -33.46
C ALA A 103 -28.49 26.55 -33.60
N SER A 104 -29.23 26.93 -32.56
CA SER A 104 -30.64 27.26 -32.65
C SER A 104 -30.81 28.78 -32.76
N ILE A 105 -31.42 29.17 -33.87
CA ILE A 105 -31.78 30.52 -34.29
C ILE A 105 -32.73 31.16 -33.25
N PRO A 106 -32.52 32.41 -32.78
CA PRO A 106 -33.46 33.07 -31.89
C PRO A 106 -34.56 33.82 -32.67
N THR A 107 -35.81 33.57 -32.32
CA THR A 107 -36.99 34.34 -32.72
C THR A 107 -37.34 35.32 -31.59
N PRO A 108 -37.62 36.63 -31.86
CA PRO A 108 -37.91 37.59 -30.80
C PRO A 108 -39.42 37.67 -30.51
N SER A 109 -39.80 37.79 -29.24
CA SER A 109 -41.15 38.19 -28.83
C SER A 109 -41.13 39.02 -27.53
N ALA A 110 -41.45 40.29 -27.73
CA ALA A 110 -42.13 41.29 -26.89
C ALA A 110 -42.23 41.18 -25.35
N GLN A 111 -41.72 42.25 -24.71
CA GLN A 111 -42.31 43.15 -23.68
C GLN A 111 -43.50 42.70 -22.81
N GLN A 112 -43.31 42.83 -21.48
CA GLN A 112 -44.15 43.48 -20.43
C GLN A 112 -43.73 42.93 -19.04
N GLN A 113 -43.83 43.56 -17.87
CA GLN A 113 -43.98 44.93 -17.36
C GLN A 113 -43.65 44.84 -15.83
N GLN A 114 -43.39 45.97 -15.18
CA GLN A 114 -42.87 46.11 -13.80
C GLN A 114 -43.88 45.75 -12.68
N GLN A 115 -43.41 45.27 -11.51
CA GLN A 115 -43.66 45.90 -10.20
C GLN A 115 -42.92 45.23 -9.01
N PRO A 116 -42.53 45.97 -7.95
CA PRO A 116 -41.83 45.45 -6.75
C PRO A 116 -42.72 45.41 -5.49
N VAL A 117 -42.43 44.51 -4.54
CA VAL A 117 -42.92 44.54 -3.13
C VAL A 117 -41.98 43.70 -2.21
N PRO A 118 -41.99 43.90 -0.87
CA PRO A 118 -40.80 43.93 -0.03
C PRO A 118 -40.64 42.74 0.92
N ALA A 119 -39.56 42.78 1.69
CA ALA A 119 -39.14 41.82 2.71
C ALA A 119 -40.04 41.76 3.95
N SER A 120 -40.24 40.55 4.50
CA SER A 120 -40.39 40.30 5.95
C SER A 120 -40.32 38.81 6.33
N HIS A 121 -39.36 38.50 7.20
CA HIS A 121 -39.34 37.57 8.35
C HIS A 121 -40.11 36.23 8.41
N ALA A 122 -39.34 35.22 8.85
CA ALA A 122 -39.57 34.23 9.92
C ALA A 122 -40.31 32.90 9.65
N SER A 123 -39.53 31.83 9.84
CA SER A 123 -39.77 30.63 10.68
C SER A 123 -41.11 29.88 10.60
N ALA A 124 -41.07 28.62 10.15
CA ALA A 124 -41.46 27.44 10.95
C ALA A 124 -41.39 26.14 10.13
N ASP A 125 -41.08 25.06 10.85
CA ASP A 125 -41.06 23.65 10.46
C ASP A 125 -42.10 23.20 9.43
N GLN A 126 -41.65 22.44 8.42
CA GLN A 126 -42.46 21.37 7.88
C GLN A 126 -41.62 20.16 7.45
N LEU A 127 -41.85 19.09 8.20
CA LEU A 127 -41.50 17.71 7.91
C LEU A 127 -42.35 17.18 6.73
N VAL A 128 -41.79 16.22 6.00
CA VAL A 128 -42.41 15.25 5.05
C VAL A 128 -41.97 15.39 3.58
N LYS A 129 -40.93 14.59 3.25
CA LYS A 129 -40.92 13.51 2.24
C LYS A 129 -41.28 13.82 0.79
N GLU A 130 -40.27 13.79 -0.09
CA GLU A 130 -40.26 13.24 -1.46
C GLU A 130 -38.78 13.25 -1.91
N GLU A 131 -38.13 12.09 -1.98
CA GLU A 131 -38.04 11.21 -3.16
C GLU A 131 -37.49 11.90 -4.42
N ASP A 132 -36.40 11.30 -4.89
CA ASP A 132 -35.77 11.44 -6.21
C ASP A 132 -35.02 12.75 -6.50
N SER A 133 -33.74 12.75 -6.12
CA SER A 133 -32.72 13.58 -6.77
C SER A 133 -31.43 12.80 -6.85
N GLN A 134 -31.37 11.99 -7.92
CA GLN A 134 -30.20 11.79 -8.77
C GLN A 134 -28.87 11.63 -8.00
N GLN A 135 -28.52 10.38 -7.76
CA GLN A 135 -27.12 9.95 -7.62
C GLN A 135 -26.33 10.51 -8.81
N LEU A 136 -25.63 11.63 -8.59
CA LEU A 136 -24.42 11.93 -9.34
C LEU A 136 -23.49 10.71 -9.20
N PRO A 137 -22.82 10.27 -10.27
CA PRO A 137 -21.89 9.16 -10.18
C PRO A 137 -20.84 9.55 -9.14
N HIS A 138 -20.82 8.85 -8.00
CA HIS A 138 -19.70 8.91 -7.09
C HIS A 138 -18.48 8.55 -7.94
N ALA A 139 -17.66 9.55 -8.26
CA ALA A 139 -16.38 9.35 -8.91
C ALA A 139 -15.62 8.37 -8.02
N SER A 140 -15.58 7.11 -8.43
CA SER A 140 -14.75 6.12 -7.78
C SER A 140 -13.34 6.68 -7.88
N SER A 141 -12.76 7.08 -6.76
CA SER A 141 -11.38 7.57 -6.76
C SER A 141 -10.53 6.44 -7.30
N SER A 142 -10.13 6.51 -8.56
CA SER A 142 -9.30 5.51 -9.18
C SER A 142 -7.87 5.72 -8.71
N TRP A 143 -7.17 4.62 -8.50
CA TRP A 143 -5.81 4.63 -8.02
C TRP A 143 -4.96 3.80 -8.96
N THR A 144 -3.74 4.28 -9.21
CA THR A 144 -2.83 3.67 -10.16
C THR A 144 -1.64 3.06 -9.40
N MET A 145 -1.50 1.74 -9.49
CA MET A 145 -0.34 0.99 -9.00
C MET A 145 0.78 1.03 -10.04
N ILE A 146 1.99 1.34 -9.59
CA ILE A 146 3.19 1.41 -10.40
C ILE A 146 4.26 0.60 -9.69
N THR A 147 4.85 -0.36 -10.40
CA THR A 147 6.03 -1.08 -9.94
C THR A 147 7.22 -0.64 -10.79
N PRO A 148 8.01 0.34 -10.34
CA PRO A 148 9.20 0.77 -11.05
C PRO A 148 10.21 -0.37 -11.18
N GLU A 149 11.13 -0.23 -12.14
CA GLU A 149 12.25 -1.15 -12.27
C GLU A 149 13.08 -1.16 -10.97
N PRO A 150 13.52 -2.34 -10.50
CA PRO A 150 14.37 -2.49 -9.32
C PRO A 150 15.47 -1.45 -9.13
N ALA A 151 16.28 -1.22 -10.18
CA ALA A 151 17.39 -0.28 -10.15
C ALA A 151 16.94 1.19 -10.01
N SER A 152 15.71 1.50 -10.41
CA SER A 152 15.18 2.87 -10.47
C SER A 152 14.40 3.28 -9.22
N PHE A 153 13.90 2.34 -8.41
CA PHE A 153 13.00 2.63 -7.29
C PHE A 153 13.61 3.63 -6.29
N ASN A 154 14.85 3.40 -5.86
CA ASN A 154 15.53 4.29 -4.91
C ASN A 154 15.77 5.68 -5.49
N SER A 155 16.10 5.76 -6.78
CA SER A 155 16.26 7.04 -7.49
C SER A 155 14.93 7.79 -7.61
N LEU A 156 13.84 7.10 -7.96
CA LEU A 156 12.50 7.68 -8.01
C LEU A 156 12.06 8.19 -6.63
N LEU A 157 12.28 7.39 -5.59
CA LEU A 157 11.99 7.78 -4.21
C LEU A 157 12.79 9.03 -3.81
N ALA A 158 14.11 9.03 -4.07
CA ALA A 158 14.97 10.16 -3.74
C ALA A 158 14.60 11.43 -4.51
N MET A 159 14.34 11.33 -5.81
CA MET A 159 13.85 12.43 -6.63
C MET A 159 12.52 12.97 -6.10
N THR A 160 11.58 12.08 -5.78
CA THR A 160 10.26 12.51 -5.29
C THR A 160 10.37 13.23 -3.95
N LEU A 161 11.17 12.71 -3.02
CA LEU A 161 11.32 13.28 -1.68
C LEU A 161 12.17 14.56 -1.64
N ARG A 162 13.13 14.72 -2.56
CA ARG A 162 14.06 15.86 -2.56
C ARG A 162 13.73 16.89 -3.64
N ALA A 163 13.66 16.47 -4.90
CA ALA A 163 13.46 17.37 -6.03
C ALA A 163 12.00 17.76 -6.22
N CYS A 164 11.05 16.88 -5.86
CA CYS A 164 9.62 17.14 -5.97
C CYS A 164 8.97 17.51 -4.63
N GLU A 165 9.75 17.87 -3.60
CA GLU A 165 9.23 18.35 -2.32
C GLU A 165 8.21 19.49 -2.46
N PRO A 166 8.39 20.49 -3.35
CA PRO A 166 7.38 21.54 -3.53
C PRO A 166 6.02 21.03 -3.99
N LEU A 167 5.97 19.86 -4.65
CA LEU A 167 4.75 19.25 -5.17
C LEU A 167 4.16 18.22 -4.19
N TRP A 168 4.99 17.62 -3.35
CA TRP A 168 4.62 16.53 -2.45
C TRP A 168 5.11 16.78 -1.03
N CYS A 169 4.16 16.98 -0.12
CA CYS A 169 4.39 17.06 1.31
C CYS A 169 4.46 15.66 1.93
N HIS A 170 5.56 15.35 2.62
CA HIS A 170 5.67 14.12 3.42
C HIS A 170 4.72 14.16 4.61
N ARG A 171 3.94 13.08 4.79
CA ARG A 171 2.94 12.97 5.86
C ARG A 171 3.37 12.03 6.96
N HIS A 172 3.83 10.83 6.60
CA HIS A 172 4.35 9.89 7.58
C HIS A 172 5.22 8.80 6.94
N THR A 173 6.08 8.23 7.79
CA THR A 173 6.81 6.98 7.50
C THR A 173 6.44 5.95 8.55
N MET A 174 6.04 4.77 8.09
CA MET A 174 5.72 3.60 8.92
C MET A 174 6.68 2.47 8.61
N VAL A 175 7.16 1.80 9.66
CA VAL A 175 8.13 0.72 9.55
C VAL A 175 7.71 -0.48 10.39
N VAL A 176 8.02 -1.66 9.89
CA VAL A 176 8.20 -2.88 10.66
C VAL A 176 9.68 -3.20 10.60
N ALA A 177 10.41 -2.99 11.69
CA ALA A 177 11.87 -3.15 11.69
C ALA A 177 12.33 -4.59 11.95
N ALA A 178 11.62 -5.33 12.81
CA ALA A 178 12.02 -6.65 13.30
C ALA A 178 10.83 -7.62 13.35
N GLY A 179 10.12 -7.74 12.23
CA GLY A 179 9.04 -8.71 12.08
C GLY A 179 9.56 -10.15 12.14
N THR A 180 8.70 -11.07 12.54
CA THR A 180 9.00 -12.51 12.60
C THR A 180 8.13 -13.25 11.59
N VAL A 181 8.73 -14.19 10.86
CA VAL A 181 8.06 -15.08 9.94
C VAL A 181 7.82 -16.41 10.65
N PHE A 182 6.61 -16.94 10.51
CA PHE A 182 6.19 -18.24 11.01
C PHE A 182 5.70 -19.10 9.83
N GLU A 183 5.89 -20.40 9.93
CA GLU A 183 5.31 -21.39 9.01
C GLU A 183 4.32 -22.26 9.78
N ALA A 184 3.15 -22.52 9.19
CA ALA A 184 2.11 -23.37 9.74
C ALA A 184 1.40 -24.11 8.59
N GLY A 185 1.85 -25.31 8.26
CA GLY A 185 1.34 -26.08 7.12
C GLY A 185 1.52 -25.35 5.80
N ASP A 186 0.42 -25.11 5.08
CA ASP A 186 0.41 -24.41 3.77
C ASP A 186 0.41 -22.87 3.90
N PHE A 187 0.55 -22.36 5.12
CA PHE A 187 0.55 -20.92 5.40
C PHE A 187 1.91 -20.43 5.86
N ARG A 188 2.33 -19.28 5.31
CA ARG A 188 3.39 -18.44 5.88
C ARG A 188 2.75 -17.21 6.50
N ILE A 189 3.13 -16.92 7.73
CA ILE A 189 2.59 -15.82 8.51
C ILE A 189 3.72 -14.86 8.86
N ARG A 190 3.58 -13.57 8.54
CA ARG A 190 4.55 -12.54 8.89
C ARG A 190 3.90 -11.60 9.91
N ILE A 191 4.44 -11.57 11.12
CA ILE A 191 3.90 -10.75 12.23
C ILE A 191 4.93 -9.69 12.60
N GLY A 192 4.51 -8.45 12.81
CA GLY A 192 5.42 -7.40 13.27
C GLY A 192 4.70 -6.17 13.84
N ASP A 193 5.38 -5.48 14.76
CA ASP A 193 4.92 -4.19 15.26
C ASP A 193 5.14 -3.13 14.19
N VAL A 194 4.08 -2.34 13.93
CA VAL A 194 4.15 -1.19 13.04
C VAL A 194 4.35 0.07 13.85
N ARG A 195 5.42 0.79 13.52
CA ARG A 195 5.79 2.05 14.16
C ARG A 195 5.83 3.15 13.13
N GLN A 196 5.19 4.27 13.44
CA GLN A 196 5.48 5.50 12.74
C GLN A 196 6.81 6.05 13.24
N THR A 197 7.68 6.47 12.35
CA THR A 197 8.98 7.09 12.68
C THR A 197 9.02 8.58 12.35
N GLN A 198 8.20 9.03 11.40
CA GLN A 198 8.08 10.44 11.01
C GLN A 198 6.61 10.83 10.84
N PRO A 199 6.21 12.08 11.14
CA PRO A 199 7.01 13.14 11.77
C PRO A 199 7.34 12.89 13.26
N ALA A 200 6.56 12.06 13.95
CA ALA A 200 6.81 11.72 15.35
C ALA A 200 6.80 10.20 15.53
N GLN A 201 7.71 9.71 16.37
CA GLN A 201 7.78 8.28 16.66
C GLN A 201 6.56 7.86 17.46
N ARG A 202 5.76 6.93 16.92
CA ARG A 202 4.54 6.44 17.57
C ARG A 202 4.29 4.98 17.22
N LEU A 203 4.03 4.17 18.23
CA LEU A 203 3.54 2.81 18.03
C LEU A 203 2.13 2.86 17.44
N ARG A 204 1.93 2.22 16.28
CA ARG A 204 0.65 2.27 15.56
C ARG A 204 -0.16 1.00 15.76
N GLY A 205 0.47 -0.16 15.81
CA GLY A 205 -0.25 -1.42 15.96
C GLY A 205 0.62 -2.65 15.74
N CYS A 206 -0.04 -3.79 15.64
CA CYS A 206 0.54 -5.04 15.17
C CYS A 206 -0.03 -5.33 13.77
N LEU A 207 0.81 -5.80 12.86
CA LEU A 207 0.40 -6.21 11.52
C LEU A 207 0.72 -7.68 11.30
N VAL A 208 -0.22 -8.35 10.64
CA VAL A 208 -0.18 -9.78 10.34
C VAL A 208 -0.44 -9.94 8.84
N GLU A 209 0.53 -10.46 8.11
CA GLU A 209 0.36 -10.91 6.74
C GLU A 209 0.25 -12.43 6.76
N ILE A 210 -0.75 -12.96 6.05
CA ILE A 210 -0.99 -14.39 5.87
C ILE A 210 -0.89 -14.69 4.39
N GLU A 211 0.05 -15.55 4.03
CA GLU A 211 0.31 -16.02 2.67
C GLU A 211 -0.10 -17.49 2.59
N TYR A 212 -1.12 -17.79 1.78
CA TYR A 212 -1.52 -19.16 1.46
C TYR A 212 -0.79 -19.64 0.21
N ARG A 213 0.00 -20.71 0.35
CA ARG A 213 0.83 -21.25 -0.74
C ARG A 213 0.13 -22.29 -1.62
N GLY A 214 -1.01 -22.79 -1.17
CA GLY A 214 -1.62 -23.98 -1.77
C GLY A 214 -1.08 -25.27 -1.15
N PRO A 215 -1.80 -26.38 -1.32
CA PRO A 215 -1.48 -27.67 -0.70
C PRO A 215 -0.12 -28.20 -1.21
N GLY A 216 0.77 -28.57 -0.30
CA GLY A 216 2.00 -29.30 -0.62
C GLY A 216 3.17 -28.43 -1.08
N LYS A 217 3.04 -27.09 -1.06
CA LYS A 217 4.16 -26.16 -1.25
C LYS A 217 4.85 -25.80 0.07
N ALA A 218 5.05 -26.80 0.93
CA ALA A 218 5.92 -26.64 2.10
C ALA A 218 7.32 -26.27 1.59
N SER A 219 7.92 -25.22 2.17
CA SER A 219 9.29 -24.85 1.81
C SER A 219 10.19 -26.05 2.08
N THR A 220 10.77 -26.64 1.04
CA THR A 220 11.93 -27.49 1.22
C THR A 220 12.96 -26.63 1.97
N PRO A 221 13.35 -26.98 3.21
CA PRO A 221 14.44 -26.28 3.85
C PRO A 221 15.65 -26.38 2.91
N PRO A 222 16.51 -25.35 2.78
CA PRO A 222 17.70 -25.46 1.96
C PRO A 222 18.44 -26.72 2.41
N ALA A 223 18.55 -27.69 1.50
CA ALA A 223 19.25 -28.94 1.78
C ALA A 223 20.65 -28.55 2.23
N ASN A 224 20.99 -28.92 3.47
CA ASN A 224 22.32 -28.74 4.03
C ASN A 224 23.27 -29.66 3.25
N ASN A 225 23.76 -29.17 2.11
CA ASN A 225 24.79 -29.82 1.33
C ASN A 225 26.12 -29.64 2.07
N ASN A 226 26.31 -30.47 3.09
CA ASN A 226 27.61 -30.72 3.71
C ASN A 226 28.52 -31.38 2.68
N ASN A 227 29.12 -30.58 1.80
CA ASN A 227 30.40 -30.91 1.21
C ASN A 227 31.36 -29.79 1.61
N ASN A 228 32.26 -30.15 2.52
CA ASN A 228 33.46 -29.40 2.85
C ASN A 228 34.20 -29.04 1.56
N ASP A 229 34.55 -27.77 1.38
CA ASP A 229 35.94 -27.31 1.49
C ASP A 229 36.00 -25.77 1.27
N ASP A 230 36.75 -25.14 2.17
CA ASP A 230 37.50 -23.88 2.03
C ASP A 230 36.86 -22.50 2.30
N ASP A 231 37.50 -21.86 3.29
CA ASP A 231 37.65 -20.47 3.74
C ASP A 231 36.67 -19.33 3.33
N GLY A 232 36.14 -18.62 4.34
CA GLY A 232 35.40 -17.35 4.15
C GLY A 232 34.15 -17.13 5.00
N SER A 233 34.23 -17.35 6.31
CA SER A 233 33.15 -17.07 7.29
C SER A 233 32.52 -15.67 7.13
N THR A 234 31.32 -15.60 6.54
CA THR A 234 30.42 -14.43 6.59
C THR A 234 29.25 -14.73 7.50
N ASN A 235 29.49 -14.55 8.79
CA ASN A 235 28.49 -14.62 9.84
C ASN A 235 27.63 -13.35 9.78
N TRP A 236 26.41 -13.39 9.23
CA TRP A 236 25.45 -12.27 9.23
C TRP A 236 24.80 -12.12 10.61
N PHE A 237 25.63 -11.78 11.59
CA PHE A 237 25.23 -11.38 12.93
C PHE A 237 25.32 -9.85 12.99
N LEU A 238 24.18 -9.16 13.09
CA LEU A 238 24.18 -7.79 13.58
C LEU A 238 24.55 -7.85 15.08
N PRO A 239 25.59 -7.15 15.57
CA PRO A 239 25.90 -7.17 16.99
C PRO A 239 24.76 -6.51 17.79
N PRO A 240 24.45 -7.01 19.00
CA PRO A 240 23.57 -6.32 19.91
C PRO A 240 24.32 -5.12 20.48
N SER A 241 23.93 -3.90 20.10
CA SER A 241 24.41 -2.70 20.80
C SER A 241 23.73 -2.63 22.16
N GLU A 242 24.48 -2.99 23.20
CA GLU A 242 24.13 -2.74 24.59
C GLU A 242 24.08 -1.22 24.89
N SER A 243 23.26 -0.90 25.90
CA SER A 243 23.17 0.35 26.65
C SER A 243 22.61 1.59 25.94
N ALA A 244 21.32 1.80 26.21
CA ALA A 244 20.72 3.12 26.36
C ALA A 244 21.49 3.96 27.39
N THR A 245 21.38 5.30 27.24
CA THR A 245 21.75 6.38 28.18
C THR A 245 23.13 7.04 27.99
N ALA A 246 23.35 7.68 26.83
CA ALA A 246 24.06 8.96 26.69
C ALA A 246 23.93 9.41 25.22
N MET A 247 24.00 10.71 24.95
CA MET A 247 23.81 11.39 23.65
C MET A 247 22.36 11.79 23.31
N ALA A 248 21.70 12.47 24.26
CA ALA A 248 20.77 13.53 23.90
C ALA A 248 21.60 14.82 23.75
N ALA A 249 21.46 15.48 22.59
CA ALA A 249 22.09 16.74 22.17
C ALA A 249 23.42 16.64 21.38
N SER A 250 23.31 16.37 20.07
CA SER A 250 24.06 17.12 19.04
C SER A 250 23.55 16.79 17.62
N LEU A 251 23.04 17.82 16.92
CA LEU A 251 23.03 18.01 15.44
C LEU A 251 22.35 16.88 14.62
N ALA A 252 21.13 17.04 14.07
CA ALA A 252 20.83 17.90 12.92
C ALA A 252 21.97 17.95 11.89
N GLU A 253 22.26 16.82 11.23
CA GLU A 253 22.69 16.74 9.83
C GLU A 253 22.73 15.27 9.35
N ASP A 254 22.45 15.10 8.06
CA ASP A 254 22.37 13.91 7.20
C ASP A 254 22.82 12.53 7.71
N GLY A 255 21.92 11.55 7.60
CA GLY A 255 22.19 10.14 7.86
C GLY A 255 21.25 9.18 7.12
N PHE A 256 21.36 9.12 5.79
CA PHE A 256 20.78 8.03 4.99
C PHE A 256 21.67 6.79 5.17
N SER A 257 21.22 5.83 5.97
CA SER A 257 21.91 4.55 6.16
C SER A 257 21.99 3.82 4.81
N ALA A 258 23.20 3.76 4.28
CA ALA A 258 23.55 3.08 3.05
C ALA A 258 23.21 1.58 3.15
N PHE A 259 22.32 1.12 2.28
CA PHE A 259 22.26 -0.29 1.91
C PHE A 259 23.55 -0.64 1.13
N PRO A 260 24.10 -1.85 1.29
CA PRO A 260 25.28 -2.26 0.53
C PRO A 260 24.97 -2.25 -0.98
N SER A 261 25.94 -1.71 -1.73
CA SER A 261 25.94 -1.63 -3.21
C SER A 261 25.77 -3.01 -3.86
N PRO A 262 25.01 -3.14 -4.97
CA PRO A 262 24.68 -4.42 -5.59
C PRO A 262 25.85 -5.11 -6.34
N ALA A 263 27.05 -4.53 -6.34
CA ALA A 263 28.17 -5.06 -7.11
C ALA A 263 28.73 -6.41 -6.61
N ALA A 264 28.43 -6.82 -5.38
CA ALA A 264 28.96 -8.07 -4.79
C ALA A 264 27.96 -9.25 -4.78
N ALA A 265 26.70 -9.06 -5.21
CA ALA A 265 25.65 -10.08 -5.13
C ALA A 265 25.37 -10.81 -6.47
N ALA A 266 26.22 -10.64 -7.49
CA ALA A 266 25.97 -11.14 -8.84
C ALA A 266 26.49 -12.57 -9.11
N ALA A 267 26.91 -13.33 -8.09
CA ALA A 267 27.49 -14.66 -8.29
C ALA A 267 26.87 -15.72 -7.37
N ALA A 268 25.60 -16.09 -7.63
CA ALA A 268 25.04 -17.43 -7.40
C ALA A 268 23.52 -17.42 -7.69
N THR A 269 23.12 -17.31 -8.95
CA THR A 269 21.75 -17.66 -9.36
C THR A 269 21.83 -18.92 -10.20
N ALA A 270 21.61 -20.06 -9.56
CA ALA A 270 21.37 -21.31 -10.27
C ALA A 270 20.10 -21.14 -11.12
N PRO A 271 20.04 -21.72 -12.34
CA PRO A 271 18.85 -21.63 -13.18
C PRO A 271 17.71 -22.37 -12.47
N ALA A 272 16.72 -21.61 -11.97
CA ALA A 272 15.48 -22.18 -11.50
C ALA A 272 14.84 -22.92 -12.69
N ALA A 273 14.59 -24.21 -12.53
CA ALA A 273 13.82 -24.99 -13.48
C ALA A 273 12.51 -24.25 -13.80
N ASP A 274 12.17 -24.13 -15.08
CA ASP A 274 10.92 -23.53 -15.57
C ASP A 274 9.72 -24.36 -15.08
N VAL A 275 9.32 -24.15 -13.83
CA VAL A 275 8.00 -24.53 -13.35
C VAL A 275 7.04 -23.51 -13.98
N GLU A 276 6.18 -23.98 -14.88
CA GLU A 276 5.06 -23.18 -15.38
C GLU A 276 4.17 -22.77 -14.19
N GLU A 277 4.39 -21.58 -13.64
CA GLU A 277 3.48 -21.02 -12.65
C GLU A 277 2.21 -20.54 -13.36
N ASP A 278 1.15 -21.32 -13.26
CA ASP A 278 -0.16 -20.90 -13.73
C ASP A 278 -0.58 -19.60 -13.04
N LEU A 279 -1.11 -18.68 -13.85
CA LEU A 279 -1.66 -17.43 -13.38
C LEU A 279 -2.91 -17.70 -12.54
N LEU A 280 -2.85 -17.26 -11.29
CA LEU A 280 -3.92 -17.40 -10.31
C LEU A 280 -5.28 -16.98 -10.90
N THR A 281 -6.27 -17.85 -10.80
CA THR A 281 -7.64 -17.55 -11.23
C THR A 281 -8.42 -16.81 -10.15
N GLU A 282 -9.56 -16.21 -10.52
CA GLU A 282 -10.47 -15.61 -9.54
C GLU A 282 -10.94 -16.69 -8.55
N GLU A 283 -11.26 -17.90 -9.04
CA GLU A 283 -11.70 -19.03 -8.22
C GLU A 283 -10.64 -19.42 -7.18
N ASP A 284 -9.36 -19.49 -7.59
CA ASP A 284 -8.25 -19.77 -6.67
C ASP A 284 -8.14 -18.67 -5.59
N TRP A 285 -8.37 -17.42 -5.97
CA TRP A 285 -8.37 -16.29 -5.03
C TRP A 285 -9.53 -16.41 -4.03
N GLU A 286 -10.75 -16.74 -4.49
CA GLU A 286 -11.90 -16.93 -3.60
C GLU A 286 -11.69 -18.07 -2.60
N VAL A 287 -11.10 -19.18 -3.04
CA VAL A 287 -10.76 -20.30 -2.17
C VAL A 287 -9.68 -19.88 -1.18
N GLY A 288 -8.61 -19.25 -1.65
CA GLY A 288 -7.53 -18.76 -0.79
C GLY A 288 -8.02 -17.74 0.26
N GLU A 289 -8.89 -16.81 -0.13
CA GLU A 289 -9.51 -15.85 0.79
C GLU A 289 -10.30 -16.55 1.90
N LYS A 290 -11.16 -17.53 1.55
CA LYS A 290 -11.94 -18.29 2.53
C LYS A 290 -11.02 -19.01 3.51
N LEU A 291 -9.96 -19.65 3.01
CA LEU A 291 -8.98 -20.35 3.81
C LEU A 291 -8.21 -19.41 4.74
N ILE A 292 -7.79 -18.23 4.25
CA ILE A 292 -7.12 -17.22 5.07
C ILE A 292 -8.04 -16.71 6.18
N ARG A 293 -9.33 -16.46 5.89
CA ARG A 293 -10.30 -16.03 6.91
C ARG A 293 -10.57 -17.10 7.95
N GLU A 294 -10.74 -18.36 7.53
CA GLU A 294 -10.90 -19.47 8.47
C GLU A 294 -9.65 -19.61 9.34
N PHE A 295 -8.46 -19.55 8.74
CA PHE A 295 -7.19 -19.61 9.44
C PHE A 295 -7.06 -18.48 10.47
N TRP A 296 -7.30 -17.23 10.05
CA TRP A 296 -7.29 -16.07 10.93
C TRP A 296 -8.30 -16.20 12.08
N SER A 297 -9.50 -16.75 11.83
CA SER A 297 -10.57 -16.83 12.84
C SER A 297 -10.19 -17.56 14.12
N ARG A 298 -9.23 -18.50 14.07
CA ARG A 298 -8.82 -19.29 15.23
C ARG A 298 -7.88 -18.57 16.20
N PHE A 299 -7.24 -17.48 15.76
CA PHE A 299 -6.35 -16.64 16.57
C PHE A 299 -6.61 -15.14 16.35
N ALA A 300 -7.81 -14.82 15.88
CA ALA A 300 -8.21 -13.46 15.57
C ALA A 300 -8.29 -12.62 16.85
N ILE A 301 -7.90 -11.35 16.71
CA ILE A 301 -8.05 -10.35 17.77
C ILE A 301 -9.15 -9.38 17.39
N ALA A 302 -10.05 -9.10 18.34
CA ALA A 302 -11.15 -8.17 18.15
C ALA A 302 -10.64 -6.78 17.75
N GLY A 303 -11.32 -6.15 16.79
CA GLY A 303 -10.95 -4.82 16.27
C GLY A 303 -9.84 -4.82 15.23
N ALA A 304 -9.39 -5.99 14.76
CA ALA A 304 -8.49 -6.09 13.62
C ALA A 304 -9.17 -5.59 12.33
N ARG A 305 -8.47 -4.75 11.58
CA ARG A 305 -8.84 -4.35 10.21
C ARG A 305 -8.28 -5.36 9.24
N GLU A 306 -9.06 -5.73 8.24
CA GLU A 306 -8.70 -6.70 7.21
C GLU A 306 -8.54 -6.01 5.85
N ALA A 307 -7.54 -6.42 5.09
CA ALA A 307 -7.34 -6.09 3.68
C ALA A 307 -6.97 -7.37 2.92
N ILE A 308 -8.00 -8.16 2.56
CA ILE A 308 -7.86 -9.28 1.61
C ILE A 308 -8.38 -8.86 0.25
N ARG A 309 -9.63 -8.36 0.18
CA ARG A 309 -10.21 -7.76 -1.03
C ARG A 309 -10.03 -6.25 -1.03
N VAL A 310 -9.17 -5.75 -1.92
CA VAL A 310 -8.95 -4.33 -2.14
C VAL A 310 -9.27 -3.96 -3.59
N PRO A 311 -9.69 -2.72 -3.88
CA PRO A 311 -9.93 -2.28 -5.25
C PRO A 311 -8.68 -2.46 -6.12
N GLY A 312 -8.88 -2.99 -7.33
CA GLY A 312 -7.81 -3.21 -8.29
C GLY A 312 -7.00 -4.49 -8.10
N LEU A 313 -7.42 -5.40 -7.20
CA LEU A 313 -6.83 -6.75 -7.14
C LEU A 313 -6.96 -7.49 -8.46
N LEU A 314 -5.97 -8.32 -8.77
CA LEU A 314 -5.91 -9.17 -9.96
C LEU A 314 -5.94 -8.40 -11.28
N THR A 315 -5.97 -7.06 -11.26
CA THR A 315 -6.06 -6.25 -12.50
C THR A 315 -4.86 -6.49 -13.40
N GLU A 316 -3.66 -6.63 -12.84
CA GLU A 316 -2.49 -6.95 -13.63
C GLU A 316 -2.45 -8.41 -14.09
N VAL A 317 -2.96 -9.34 -13.28
CA VAL A 317 -3.08 -10.76 -13.68
C VAL A 317 -4.03 -10.89 -14.86
N GLN A 318 -5.18 -10.20 -14.81
CA GLN A 318 -6.14 -10.13 -15.90
C GLN A 318 -5.55 -9.47 -17.14
N LYS A 319 -4.80 -8.36 -16.99
CA LYS A 319 -4.10 -7.70 -18.10
C LYS A 319 -3.03 -8.60 -18.72
N ALA A 320 -2.26 -9.33 -17.91
CA ALA A 320 -1.25 -10.29 -18.41
C ALA A 320 -1.92 -11.43 -19.18
N ARG A 321 -3.02 -11.98 -18.65
CA ARG A 321 -3.82 -13.01 -19.31
C ARG A 321 -4.41 -12.53 -20.63
N ALA A 322 -4.96 -11.31 -20.68
CA ALA A 322 -5.49 -10.71 -21.90
C ALA A 322 -4.42 -10.53 -22.99
N LYS A 323 -3.15 -10.34 -22.59
CA LYS A 323 -2.00 -10.25 -23.51
C LYS A 323 -1.38 -11.61 -23.84
N GLY A 324 -1.95 -12.72 -23.36
CA GLY A 324 -1.41 -14.06 -23.56
C GLY A 324 -0.09 -14.31 -22.84
N THR A 325 0.31 -13.43 -21.91
CA THR A 325 1.54 -13.61 -21.14
C THR A 325 1.27 -14.56 -19.99
N LYS A 326 1.98 -15.68 -19.93
CA LYS A 326 1.88 -16.67 -18.84
C LYS A 326 2.58 -16.23 -17.55
N ARG A 327 3.42 -15.19 -17.63
CA ARG A 327 4.08 -14.58 -16.47
C ARG A 327 3.58 -13.17 -16.27
N VAL A 328 3.43 -12.78 -15.01
CA VAL A 328 3.10 -11.40 -14.64
C VAL A 328 4.40 -10.57 -14.70
N THR A 329 4.89 -10.34 -15.92
CA THR A 329 5.97 -9.39 -16.21
C THR A 329 5.38 -8.20 -16.97
N THR A 330 5.88 -7.00 -16.72
CA THR A 330 5.57 -5.86 -17.59
C THR A 330 6.07 -6.17 -19.00
N VAL A 331 5.25 -5.91 -20.02
CA VAL A 331 5.49 -6.34 -21.41
C VAL A 331 6.80 -5.77 -22.00
N ASP A 332 7.26 -4.63 -21.48
CA ASP A 332 8.50 -3.97 -21.94
C ASP A 332 9.71 -4.28 -21.05
N ALA A 333 9.51 -5.04 -19.99
CA ALA A 333 10.55 -5.29 -19.03
C ALA A 333 11.10 -6.68 -19.29
N GLY A 334 12.38 -6.72 -19.67
CA GLY A 334 13.06 -7.93 -20.13
C GLY A 334 13.01 -9.10 -19.15
N VAL A 335 13.68 -10.19 -19.49
CA VAL A 335 13.70 -11.50 -18.79
C VAL A 335 13.89 -11.42 -17.26
N PHE A 336 14.40 -10.31 -16.73
CA PHE A 336 14.69 -10.08 -15.32
C PHE A 336 13.62 -9.31 -14.53
N ASN A 337 12.60 -8.75 -15.16
CA ASN A 337 11.64 -7.90 -14.46
C ASN A 337 10.38 -8.67 -14.07
N THR A 338 10.38 -9.19 -12.85
CA THR A 338 9.21 -9.77 -12.16
C THR A 338 8.21 -8.70 -11.69
N GLY A 339 8.21 -7.51 -12.30
CA GLY A 339 7.65 -6.25 -11.80
C GLY A 339 6.16 -6.21 -11.50
N ILE A 340 5.45 -7.33 -11.50
CA ILE A 340 4.07 -7.38 -11.03
C ILE A 340 3.91 -8.33 -9.84
N ALA A 341 4.90 -9.18 -9.56
CA ALA A 341 4.93 -10.00 -8.36
C ALA A 341 4.84 -9.11 -7.12
N GLY A 342 3.79 -9.31 -6.33
CA GLY A 342 3.54 -8.54 -5.11
C GLY A 342 2.76 -7.24 -5.28
N ALA A 343 2.33 -6.85 -6.49
CA ALA A 343 1.51 -5.63 -6.68
C ALA A 343 0.19 -5.69 -5.88
N ASP A 344 -0.48 -6.83 -5.89
CA ASP A 344 -1.71 -7.06 -5.12
C ASP A 344 -1.46 -7.01 -3.60
N LEU A 345 -0.39 -7.64 -3.13
CA LEU A 345 0.03 -7.54 -1.73
C LEU A 345 0.34 -6.08 -1.33
N ALA A 346 1.04 -5.35 -2.20
CA ALA A 346 1.36 -3.95 -1.98
C ALA A 346 0.08 -3.09 -1.89
N ARG A 347 -0.95 -3.36 -2.71
CA ARG A 347 -2.26 -2.71 -2.58
C ARG A 347 -2.89 -2.99 -1.23
N GLN A 348 -2.88 -4.25 -0.78
CA GLN A 348 -3.43 -4.64 0.53
C GLN A 348 -2.76 -3.86 1.67
N TYR A 349 -1.42 -3.83 1.67
CA TYR A 349 -0.64 -3.04 2.62
C TYR A 349 -0.99 -1.56 2.58
N MET A 350 -0.93 -0.96 1.40
CA MET A 350 -1.15 0.47 1.25
C MET A 350 -2.59 0.88 1.52
N GLU A 351 -3.57 0.00 1.30
CA GLU A 351 -4.97 0.26 1.67
C GLU A 351 -5.12 0.28 3.18
N LEU A 352 -4.54 -0.71 3.85
CA LEU A 352 -4.65 -0.87 5.29
C LEU A 352 -3.88 0.23 6.06
N LEU A 353 -2.72 0.65 5.54
CA LEU A 353 -1.87 1.69 6.10
C LEU A 353 -2.36 3.13 5.81
N ARG A 354 -3.52 3.30 5.14
CA ARG A 354 -4.22 4.60 5.05
C ARG A 354 -4.87 4.95 6.38
N PHE A 355 -4.08 5.42 7.34
CA PHE A 355 -4.61 5.95 8.60
C PHE A 355 -5.12 7.37 8.42
N ASN A 356 -6.33 7.65 8.94
CA ASN A 356 -6.91 9.01 9.07
C ASN A 356 -6.89 9.82 7.76
N ARG A 357 -7.68 9.40 6.77
CA ARG A 357 -8.07 10.31 5.68
C ARG A 357 -9.01 11.39 6.19
#